data_AF-A0A914P218-F1
#
_entry.id   AF-A0A914P218-F1
#
_cell.length_a   1.000
_cell.length_b   1.000
_cell.length_c   1.000
_cell.angle_alpha   90.00
_cell.angle_beta   90.00
_cell.angle_gamma   90.00
#
_symmetry.space_group_name_H-M   'P 1'
#
loop_
_entity.id
_entity.type
_entity.pdbx_description
1 polymer ?
#
loop_
_entity_poly.entity_id
_entity_poly.type
_entity_poly.pdbx_seq_one_letter_code
_entity_poly.pdbx_strand_id
1 'polypeptide(L)'
;MVDGNMYFHAGKSKNITFRVSDGASILFGKTDILSLPNSTQISDLQNLIKKHIQNVDAWNTMFSTLQTQIYDSKTEATHMVNEIKLIKQNITALIKARKGSGRTNARLRKLLTMVNENIVKVVKMIQTDECQQNPCQNGGTCIDLVSKYQCLCPSHFGGKNCDERVDECELYGKTHLGCQNNATCSNNGILPGFTCQCQKGFHGRRCQTKATSCDYSLDLCGEHGHCMPGSSSDSYKCLCEFGYKSDDDPSNPTCIDVNECAEKPCHPGAECINLPGGFKCSSCPIGLQGNGINCFDIDECREEMSNDCSKNPKVQCLNTWGSYHCGPCPAGWEGDGKVCTKSQETCDDNPCHPKATCTQNPDVQCSCEEGYEGDGRGPDGCKKVVSDEEKSCDVDGCRNGGTCVIKASDETSSCKCPYGYKGTHCENYDVCIGNPCGENGKCIEFNGLRKCECNPGYYGIICQNQEDSKFFCERNIF
;
A
#
# COMPACT_ATOMS: atom_id res chain seq x y z
N MET A 1 13.61 2.71 11.94
CA MET A 1 15.07 2.53 11.90
C MET A 1 15.37 1.12 12.36
N VAL A 2 16.19 0.41 11.61
CA VAL A 2 16.78 -0.88 11.99
C VAL A 2 18.23 -0.84 11.50
N ASP A 3 19.19 -1.28 12.33
CA ASP A 3 20.63 -1.32 12.05
C ASP A 3 21.29 0.00 11.64
N GLY A 4 20.89 1.12 12.26
CA GLY A 4 21.48 2.44 11.99
C GLY A 4 21.07 3.06 10.65
N ASN A 5 20.21 2.39 9.89
CA ASN A 5 19.66 2.91 8.63
C ASN A 5 18.17 3.28 8.79
N MET A 6 17.80 4.42 8.19
CA MET A 6 16.41 4.90 8.13
C MET A 6 15.73 4.37 6.87
N TYR A 7 14.74 3.49 7.07
CA TYR A 7 13.85 3.01 6.01
C TYR A 7 12.48 3.71 6.16
N PHE A 8 11.94 4.21 5.05
CA PHE A 8 10.61 4.80 5.00
C PHE A 8 9.71 3.99 4.06
N HIS A 9 8.47 3.77 4.48
CA HIS A 9 7.42 3.20 3.64
C HIS A 9 6.54 4.34 3.13
N ALA A 10 6.51 4.59 1.82
CA ALA A 10 5.68 5.61 1.20
C ALA A 10 4.47 4.96 0.54
N GLY A 11 3.26 5.19 1.08
CA GLY A 11 2.01 4.81 0.43
C GLY A 11 1.79 5.62 -0.85
N LYS A 12 1.17 5.00 -1.87
CA LYS A 12 1.04 5.43 -3.29
C LYS A 12 0.50 6.86 -3.56
N SER A 13 0.19 7.67 -2.56
CA SER A 13 -0.41 9.01 -2.72
C SER A 13 0.23 10.14 -1.89
N LYS A 14 1.46 9.97 -1.37
CA LYS A 14 2.20 11.09 -0.75
C LYS A 14 3.62 11.24 -1.31
N ASN A 15 3.93 12.43 -1.83
CA ASN A 15 5.28 12.80 -2.21
C ASN A 15 6.13 13.05 -0.96
N ILE A 16 7.27 12.37 -0.85
CA ILE A 16 8.28 12.62 0.18
C ILE A 16 9.29 13.61 -0.41
N THR A 17 9.34 14.81 0.13
CA THR A 17 10.33 15.83 -0.25
C THR A 17 11.47 15.83 0.76
N PHE A 18 12.68 15.47 0.32
CA PHE A 18 13.89 15.60 1.14
C PHE A 18 14.39 17.05 1.01
N ARG A 19 14.29 17.83 2.09
CA ARG A 19 15.06 19.07 2.24
C ARG A 19 16.31 18.75 3.03
N VAL A 20 17.42 18.60 2.31
CA VAL A 20 18.75 18.78 2.89
C VAL A 20 18.87 20.28 3.13
N SER A 21 19.18 20.72 4.35
CA SER A 21 19.31 22.15 4.63
C SER A 21 20.37 22.81 3.77
N ASP A 22 21.31 22.06 3.17
CA ASP A 22 22.24 22.57 2.17
C ASP A 22 22.46 21.45 1.10
N GLY A 23 22.03 21.68 -0.15
CA GLY A 23 21.82 20.63 -1.16
C GLY A 23 23.05 19.85 -1.64
N ALA A 24 23.24 18.63 -1.15
CA ALA A 24 24.21 17.67 -1.70
C ALA A 24 23.60 16.28 -1.93
N SER A 25 23.93 15.69 -3.08
CA SER A 25 23.67 14.29 -3.43
C SER A 25 24.81 13.41 -2.89
N ILE A 26 24.51 12.25 -2.29
CA ILE A 26 25.53 11.30 -1.82
C ILE A 26 25.99 10.43 -3.01
N LEU A 27 27.23 10.62 -3.43
CA LEU A 27 27.97 9.77 -4.38
C LEU A 27 29.03 9.02 -3.57
N PHE A 28 28.97 7.69 -3.53
CA PHE A 28 30.02 6.89 -2.89
C PHE A 28 31.27 6.85 -3.78
N GLY A 29 32.37 7.43 -3.29
CA GLY A 29 33.67 7.43 -3.95
C GLY A 29 34.57 6.26 -3.51
N LYS A 30 35.67 6.05 -4.26
CA LYS A 30 36.70 5.02 -4.02
C LYS A 30 37.29 5.03 -2.59
N THR A 31 37.22 6.18 -1.91
CA THR A 31 37.69 6.40 -0.54
C THR A 31 36.70 5.94 0.53
N ASP A 32 35.40 5.89 0.23
CA ASP A 32 34.33 5.68 1.21
C ASP A 32 34.05 4.20 1.47
N ILE A 33 34.55 3.30 0.59
CA ILE A 33 34.48 1.84 0.76
C ILE A 33 35.58 1.33 1.71
N LEU A 34 36.69 2.08 1.83
CA LEU A 34 37.83 1.73 2.68
C LEU A 34 37.62 2.09 4.15
N SER A 35 36.56 2.83 4.48
CA SER A 35 36.21 3.26 5.83
C SER A 35 35.12 2.42 6.50
N LEU A 36 34.63 1.36 5.85
CA LEU A 36 33.64 0.45 6.43
C LEU A 36 34.27 -0.43 7.53
N PRO A 37 33.57 -0.68 8.65
CA PRO A 37 34.11 -1.43 9.78
C PRO A 37 34.39 -2.89 9.40
N ASN A 38 35.52 -3.43 9.87
CA ASN A 38 35.98 -4.78 9.50
C ASN A 38 35.00 -5.87 9.95
N SER A 39 34.39 -6.54 8.98
CA SER A 39 33.81 -7.88 9.10
C SER A 39 34.48 -8.80 8.07
N THR A 40 34.52 -10.10 8.32
CA THR A 40 35.13 -11.10 7.41
C THR A 40 34.49 -11.08 6.01
N GLN A 41 33.22 -10.66 5.88
CA GLN A 41 32.55 -10.49 4.59
C GLN A 41 33.02 -9.23 3.84
N ILE A 42 33.47 -8.21 4.57
CA ILE A 42 33.96 -6.94 4.00
C ILE A 42 35.41 -7.09 3.51
N SER A 43 36.24 -7.90 4.17
CA SER A 43 37.62 -8.17 3.71
C SER A 43 37.65 -8.92 2.38
N ASP A 44 36.72 -9.86 2.16
CA ASP A 44 36.61 -10.59 0.89
C ASP A 44 36.18 -9.66 -0.24
N LEU A 45 35.22 -8.77 0.03
CA LEU A 45 34.77 -7.75 -0.91
C LEU A 45 35.90 -6.79 -1.28
N GLN A 46 36.67 -6.31 -0.30
CA GLN A 46 37.83 -5.44 -0.51
C GLN A 46 38.91 -6.12 -1.37
N ASN A 47 39.19 -7.41 -1.13
CA ASN A 47 40.15 -8.18 -1.93
C ASN A 47 39.67 -8.36 -3.38
N LEU A 48 38.37 -8.61 -3.58
CA LEU A 48 37.76 -8.78 -4.89
C LEU A 48 37.79 -7.48 -5.70
N ILE A 49 37.48 -6.35 -5.06
CA ILE A 49 37.57 -5.00 -5.63
C ILE A 49 39.03 -4.69 -6.00
N LYS A 50 39.99 -4.98 -5.13
CA LYS A 50 41.42 -4.73 -5.38
C LYS A 50 41.92 -5.52 -6.60
N LYS A 51 41.49 -6.78 -6.75
CA LYS A 51 41.78 -7.61 -7.93
C LYS A 51 41.16 -7.04 -9.20
N HIS A 52 39.92 -6.54 -9.15
CA HIS A 52 39.28 -5.89 -10.29
C HIS A 52 39.98 -4.59 -10.71
N ILE A 53 40.39 -3.76 -9.75
CA ILE A 53 41.15 -2.53 -10.03
C ILE A 53 42.47 -2.87 -10.75
N GLN A 54 43.20 -3.88 -10.27
CA GLN A 54 44.45 -4.32 -10.91
C GLN A 54 44.23 -4.79 -12.36
N ASN A 55 43.13 -5.50 -12.63
CA ASN A 55 42.80 -5.93 -13.99
C ASN A 55 42.47 -4.73 -14.90
N VAL A 56 41.76 -3.72 -14.39
CA VAL A 56 41.44 -2.50 -15.13
C VAL A 56 42.71 -1.71 -15.45
N ASP A 57 43.63 -1.58 -14.49
CA ASP A 57 44.92 -0.89 -14.69
C ASP A 57 45.81 -1.63 -15.72
N ALA A 58 45.79 -2.97 -15.72
CA ALA A 58 46.48 -3.77 -16.73
C ALA A 58 45.88 -3.57 -18.15
N TRP A 59 44.55 -3.52 -18.26
CA TRP A 59 43.86 -3.21 -19.52
C TRP A 59 44.17 -1.80 -20.02
N ASN A 60 44.18 -0.80 -19.13
CA ASN A 60 44.55 0.57 -19.48
C ASN A 60 46.00 0.66 -19.98
N THR A 61 46.92 -0.07 -19.35
CA THR A 61 48.32 -0.14 -19.78
C THR A 61 48.46 -0.80 -21.15
N MET A 62 47.73 -1.89 -21.40
CA MET A 62 47.70 -2.57 -22.70
C MET A 62 47.13 -1.65 -23.79
N PHE A 63 46.03 -0.95 -23.51
CA PHE A 63 45.40 -0.01 -24.44
C PHE A 63 46.31 1.17 -24.76
N SER A 64 46.96 1.75 -23.74
CA SER A 64 47.96 2.81 -23.92
C SER A 64 49.12 2.35 -24.79
N THR A 65 49.62 1.13 -24.57
CA THR A 65 50.71 0.55 -25.39
C THR A 65 50.29 0.40 -26.85
N LEU A 66 49.07 -0.06 -27.08
CA LEU A 66 48.49 -0.22 -28.42
C LEU A 66 48.29 1.14 -29.12
N GLN A 67 47.84 2.16 -28.39
CA GLN A 67 47.75 3.53 -28.88
C GLN A 67 49.13 4.10 -29.24
N THR A 68 50.15 3.86 -28.41
CA THR A 68 51.53 4.28 -28.69
C THR A 68 52.07 3.59 -29.95
N GLN A 69 51.88 2.28 -30.11
CA GLN A 69 52.30 1.54 -31.31
C GLN A 69 51.60 2.06 -32.59
N ILE A 70 50.33 2.43 -32.50
CA ILE A 70 49.58 3.05 -33.60
C ILE A 70 50.19 4.40 -33.98
N TYR A 71 50.47 5.25 -32.99
CA TYR A 71 51.06 6.59 -33.19
C TYR A 71 52.52 6.53 -33.70
N ASP A 72 53.30 5.57 -33.21
CA ASP A 72 54.70 5.34 -33.59
C ASP A 72 54.81 4.94 -35.07
N SER A 73 53.87 4.14 -35.59
CA SER A 73 53.87 3.75 -37.01
C SER A 73 53.73 4.94 -37.98
N LYS A 74 52.94 5.96 -37.62
CA LYS A 74 52.72 7.16 -38.45
C LYS A 74 53.90 8.14 -38.33
N THR A 75 54.52 8.23 -37.16
CA THR A 75 55.72 9.03 -36.94
C THR A 75 56.96 8.41 -37.59
N GLU A 76 57.14 7.09 -37.53
CA GLU A 76 58.18 6.37 -38.27
C GLU A 76 58.04 6.54 -39.79
N ALA A 77 56.82 6.42 -40.33
CA ALA A 77 56.56 6.66 -41.75
C ALA A 77 56.89 8.10 -42.15
N THR A 78 56.59 9.08 -41.28
CA THR A 78 56.95 10.49 -41.48
C THR A 78 58.46 10.72 -41.41
N HIS A 79 59.16 10.04 -40.49
CA HIS A 79 60.62 10.08 -40.36
C HIS A 79 61.30 9.52 -41.61
N MET A 80 60.87 8.33 -42.08
CA MET A 80 61.36 7.73 -43.32
C MET A 80 61.16 8.66 -44.52
N VAL A 81 60.01 9.34 -44.63
CA VAL A 81 59.78 10.33 -45.69
C VAL A 81 60.79 11.48 -45.63
N ASN A 82 61.15 11.95 -44.43
CA ASN A 82 62.12 13.02 -44.26
C ASN A 82 63.56 12.58 -44.60
N GLU A 83 63.95 11.36 -44.24
CA GLU A 83 65.24 10.78 -44.64
C GLU A 83 65.32 10.58 -46.16
N ILE A 84 64.26 10.09 -46.79
CA ILE A 84 64.21 9.92 -48.24
C ILE A 84 64.27 11.28 -48.97
N LYS A 85 63.67 12.35 -48.39
CA LYS A 85 63.84 13.73 -48.89
C LYS A 85 65.29 14.21 -48.81
N LEU A 86 66.02 13.88 -47.74
CA LEU A 86 67.46 14.20 -47.60
C LEU A 86 68.31 13.43 -48.63
N ILE A 87 68.03 12.14 -48.83
CA ILE A 87 68.68 11.33 -49.89
C ILE A 87 68.43 11.96 -51.27
N LYS A 88 67.20 12.39 -51.55
CA LYS A 88 66.86 13.12 -52.79
C LYS A 88 67.69 14.41 -52.94
N GLN A 89 67.85 15.20 -51.89
CA GLN A 89 68.67 16.42 -51.91
C GLN A 89 70.14 16.11 -52.20
N ASN A 90 70.70 15.08 -51.55
CA ASN A 90 72.08 14.63 -51.76
C ASN A 90 72.32 14.13 -53.19
N ILE A 91 71.43 13.29 -53.73
CA ILE A 91 71.51 12.82 -55.12
C ILE A 91 71.42 14.00 -56.11
N THR A 92 70.55 14.98 -55.84
CA THR A 92 70.40 16.19 -56.67
C THR A 92 71.66 17.06 -56.64
N ALA A 93 72.28 17.22 -55.47
CA ALA A 93 73.54 17.94 -55.30
C ALA A 93 74.70 17.24 -56.02
N LEU A 94 74.80 15.91 -55.92
CA LEU A 94 75.80 15.11 -56.63
C LEU A 94 75.68 15.22 -58.16
N ILE A 95 74.46 15.26 -58.70
CA ILE A 95 74.22 15.47 -60.13
C ILE A 95 74.66 16.88 -60.56
N LYS A 96 74.41 17.91 -59.74
CA LYS A 96 74.81 19.31 -60.03
C LYS A 96 76.33 19.54 -59.96
N ALA A 97 77.01 18.87 -59.02
CA ALA A 97 78.45 19.02 -58.84
C ALA A 97 79.29 18.37 -59.96
N ARG A 98 78.74 17.38 -60.68
CA ARG A 98 79.48 16.59 -61.69
C ARG A 98 79.33 17.16 -63.10
N LYS A 99 80.19 18.11 -63.48
CA LYS A 99 80.34 18.57 -64.87
C LYS A 99 81.13 17.54 -65.69
N GLY A 100 80.47 16.66 -66.46
CA GLY A 100 81.13 15.92 -67.56
C GLY A 100 80.84 14.42 -67.80
N SER A 101 79.91 13.73 -67.11
CA SER A 101 79.67 12.28 -67.36
C SER A 101 78.22 11.95 -67.71
N GLY A 102 77.90 11.93 -69.02
CA GLY A 102 76.54 11.75 -69.54
C GLY A 102 75.85 10.42 -69.17
N ARG A 103 76.60 9.30 -69.11
CA ARG A 103 76.03 7.97 -68.81
C ARG A 103 75.72 7.75 -67.32
N THR A 104 76.62 8.16 -66.42
CA THR A 104 76.45 8.00 -64.98
C THR A 104 75.38 8.95 -64.43
N ASN A 105 75.33 10.18 -64.96
CA ASN A 105 74.26 11.14 -64.64
C ASN A 105 72.88 10.67 -65.13
N ALA A 106 72.79 9.89 -66.22
CA ALA A 106 71.53 9.28 -66.65
C ALA A 106 71.03 8.19 -65.69
N ARG A 107 71.91 7.33 -65.16
CA ARG A 107 71.55 6.33 -64.14
C ARG A 107 71.10 6.97 -62.83
N LEU A 108 71.81 8.01 -62.36
CA LEU A 108 71.43 8.78 -61.17
C LEU A 108 70.10 9.51 -61.35
N ARG A 109 69.83 10.08 -62.53
CA ARG A 109 68.53 10.69 -62.85
C ARG A 109 67.40 9.65 -62.84
N LYS A 110 67.62 8.45 -63.39
CA LYS A 110 66.64 7.34 -63.35
C LYS A 110 66.36 6.89 -61.91
N LEU A 111 67.39 6.77 -61.08
CA LEU A 111 67.24 6.47 -59.64
C LEU A 111 66.46 7.57 -58.92
N LEU A 112 66.77 8.83 -59.20
CA LEU A 112 66.07 9.99 -58.63
C LEU A 112 64.57 10.00 -59.03
N THR A 113 64.24 9.65 -60.28
CA THR A 113 62.84 9.52 -60.72
C THR A 113 62.11 8.41 -59.95
N MET A 114 62.71 7.23 -59.81
CA MET A 114 62.11 6.12 -59.04
C MET A 114 61.93 6.48 -57.55
N VAL A 115 62.92 7.16 -56.96
CA VAL A 115 62.82 7.67 -55.58
C VAL A 115 61.70 8.70 -55.47
N ASN A 116 61.58 9.64 -56.42
CA ASN A 116 60.50 10.63 -56.43
C ASN A 116 59.11 9.99 -56.53
N GLU A 117 58.93 9.02 -57.42
CA GLU A 117 57.67 8.29 -57.56
C GLU A 117 57.30 7.53 -56.29
N ASN A 118 58.26 6.91 -55.62
CA ASN A 118 58.02 6.21 -54.37
C ASN A 118 57.75 7.16 -53.19
N ILE A 119 58.41 8.33 -53.12
CA ILE A 119 58.07 9.37 -52.13
C ILE A 119 56.62 9.81 -52.29
N VAL A 120 56.18 10.09 -53.52
CA VAL A 120 54.79 10.53 -53.78
C VAL A 120 53.79 9.45 -53.34
N LYS A 121 54.08 8.17 -53.59
CA LYS A 121 53.23 7.06 -53.14
C LYS A 121 53.15 6.97 -51.62
N VAL A 122 54.29 7.02 -50.91
CA VAL A 122 54.33 6.92 -49.44
C VAL A 122 53.69 8.14 -48.78
N VAL A 123 53.96 9.35 -49.27
CA VAL A 123 53.32 10.58 -48.77
C VAL A 123 51.81 10.52 -48.95
N LYS A 124 51.33 10.03 -50.10
CA LYS A 124 49.90 9.85 -50.36
C LYS A 124 49.26 8.86 -49.37
N MET A 125 49.94 7.76 -49.05
CA MET A 125 49.49 6.76 -48.06
C MET A 125 49.43 7.30 -46.62
N ILE A 126 50.21 8.32 -46.26
CA ILE A 126 50.23 8.92 -44.92
C ILE A 126 49.22 10.08 -44.79
N GLN A 127 48.96 10.80 -45.88
CA GLN A 127 48.13 12.01 -45.89
C GLN A 127 46.67 11.77 -46.25
N THR A 128 46.36 10.61 -46.82
CA THR A 128 44.97 10.21 -47.02
C THR A 128 44.42 9.88 -45.63
N ASP A 129 43.24 10.43 -45.31
CA ASP A 129 42.51 10.11 -44.09
C ASP A 129 41.40 9.13 -44.45
N GLU A 130 41.64 7.84 -44.22
CA GLU A 130 40.70 6.77 -44.54
C GLU A 130 39.41 6.84 -43.69
N CYS A 131 39.37 7.66 -42.64
CA CYS A 131 38.19 7.87 -41.80
C CYS A 131 37.23 8.94 -42.32
N GLN A 132 37.61 9.77 -43.29
CA GLN A 132 36.73 10.84 -43.82
C GLN A 132 35.40 10.32 -44.39
N GLN A 133 35.37 9.08 -44.87
CA GLN A 133 34.15 8.47 -45.41
C GLN A 133 33.29 7.78 -44.34
N ASN A 134 33.64 7.92 -43.06
CA ASN A 134 32.98 7.24 -41.93
C ASN A 134 32.77 5.74 -42.18
N PRO A 135 33.85 4.96 -42.41
CA PRO A 135 33.72 3.54 -42.74
C PRO A 135 33.21 2.68 -41.58
N CYS A 136 33.28 3.17 -40.34
CA CYS A 136 32.82 2.47 -39.14
C CYS A 136 31.34 2.71 -38.89
N GLN A 137 30.56 1.64 -38.76
CA GLN A 137 29.13 1.66 -38.51
C GLN A 137 28.79 1.50 -37.03
N ASN A 138 27.50 1.60 -36.69
CA ASN A 138 26.94 1.30 -35.37
C ASN A 138 27.62 2.03 -34.18
N GLY A 139 28.09 3.25 -34.41
CA GLY A 139 28.77 4.06 -33.39
C GLY A 139 30.23 3.66 -33.14
N GLY A 140 30.85 2.89 -34.04
CA GLY A 140 32.27 2.59 -34.00
C GLY A 140 33.14 3.83 -34.20
N THR A 141 34.26 3.89 -33.47
CA THR A 141 35.24 4.99 -33.59
C THR A 141 36.28 4.63 -34.65
N CYS A 142 36.42 5.47 -35.67
CA CYS A 142 37.41 5.26 -36.72
C CYS A 142 38.79 5.79 -36.32
N ILE A 143 39.82 4.97 -36.54
CA ILE A 143 41.23 5.35 -36.37
C ILE A 143 41.93 5.28 -37.73
N ASP A 144 42.45 6.43 -38.14
CA ASP A 144 43.25 6.61 -39.36
C ASP A 144 44.67 6.04 -39.18
N LEU A 145 45.10 5.17 -40.10
CA LEU A 145 46.42 4.52 -40.10
C LEU A 145 47.07 4.66 -41.49
N VAL A 146 48.35 4.30 -41.63
CA VAL A 146 49.03 4.41 -42.93
C VAL A 146 48.41 3.44 -43.96
N SER A 147 47.78 3.99 -45.01
CA SER A 147 47.13 3.26 -46.11
C SER A 147 45.96 2.36 -45.70
N LYS A 148 45.43 2.49 -44.48
CA LYS A 148 44.33 1.66 -43.93
C LYS A 148 43.65 2.37 -42.77
N TYR A 149 42.49 1.88 -42.35
CA TYR A 149 41.83 2.31 -41.13
C TYR A 149 41.58 1.12 -40.20
N GLN A 150 41.32 1.41 -38.93
CA GLN A 150 40.83 0.44 -37.95
C GLN A 150 39.59 1.00 -37.25
N CYS A 151 38.52 0.23 -37.21
CA CYS A 151 37.35 0.58 -36.42
C CYS A 151 37.45 -0.02 -35.01
N LEU A 152 37.27 0.83 -33.99
CA LEU A 152 37.02 0.38 -32.62
C LEU A 152 35.51 0.17 -32.46
N CYS A 153 35.10 -1.09 -32.43
CA CYS A 153 33.69 -1.44 -32.37
C CYS A 153 33.15 -1.42 -30.93
N PRO A 154 31.90 -0.96 -30.72
CA PRO A 154 31.22 -1.09 -29.43
C PRO A 154 31.00 -2.57 -29.07
N SER A 155 30.70 -2.84 -27.80
CA SER A 155 30.67 -4.17 -27.15
C SER A 155 29.76 -5.25 -27.79
N HIS A 156 28.99 -4.90 -28.81
CA HIS A 156 27.98 -5.74 -29.47
C HIS A 156 28.15 -5.81 -31.00
N PHE A 157 29.16 -5.12 -31.53
CA PHE A 157 29.44 -5.07 -32.96
C PHE A 157 30.87 -5.54 -33.23
N GLY A 158 31.04 -6.20 -34.37
CA GLY A 158 32.29 -6.78 -34.82
C GLY A 158 32.48 -6.57 -36.31
N GLY A 159 33.47 -7.25 -36.88
CA GLY A 159 33.87 -7.07 -38.26
C GLY A 159 34.77 -5.85 -38.47
N LYS A 160 35.32 -5.72 -39.68
CA LYS A 160 36.26 -4.65 -40.04
C LYS A 160 35.63 -3.25 -39.90
N ASN A 161 34.32 -3.15 -40.12
CA ASN A 161 33.56 -1.91 -40.17
C ASN A 161 32.54 -1.79 -39.03
N CYS A 162 32.54 -2.66 -38.03
CA CYS A 162 31.52 -2.69 -36.98
C CYS A 162 30.08 -2.88 -37.51
N ASP A 163 29.95 -3.53 -38.66
CA ASP A 163 28.70 -3.81 -39.37
C ASP A 163 28.13 -5.20 -39.04
N GLU A 164 28.92 -6.06 -38.40
CA GLU A 164 28.49 -7.38 -37.96
C GLU A 164 28.00 -7.30 -36.51
N ARG A 165 26.89 -7.96 -36.20
CA ARG A 165 26.49 -8.18 -34.80
C ARG A 165 27.32 -9.33 -34.24
N VAL A 166 27.84 -9.14 -33.03
CA VAL A 166 28.57 -10.20 -32.31
C VAL A 166 27.56 -11.22 -31.78
N ASP A 167 27.87 -12.50 -31.90
CA ASP A 167 27.15 -13.55 -31.18
C ASP A 167 27.60 -13.53 -29.71
N GLU A 168 26.82 -12.86 -28.85
CA GLU A 168 27.15 -12.75 -27.44
C GLU A 168 27.08 -14.10 -26.70
N CYS A 169 26.27 -15.04 -27.18
CA CYS A 169 26.20 -16.39 -26.65
C CYS A 169 27.46 -17.21 -26.97
N GLU A 170 28.02 -17.09 -28.16
CA GLU A 170 29.30 -17.72 -28.51
C GLU A 170 30.45 -17.10 -27.70
N LEU A 171 30.45 -15.78 -27.55
CA LEU A 171 31.50 -15.05 -26.86
C LEU A 171 31.48 -15.28 -25.33
N TYR A 172 30.30 -15.17 -24.70
CA TYR A 172 30.17 -15.19 -23.25
C TYR A 172 29.63 -16.51 -22.69
N GLY A 173 28.91 -17.32 -23.47
CA GLY A 173 28.13 -18.47 -22.98
C GLY A 173 28.93 -19.55 -22.25
N LYS A 174 30.25 -19.59 -22.41
CA LYS A 174 31.16 -20.53 -21.70
C LYS A 174 32.03 -19.86 -20.64
N THR A 175 31.75 -18.61 -20.32
CA THR A 175 32.53 -17.81 -19.38
C THR A 175 31.71 -17.50 -18.13
N HIS A 176 32.40 -17.11 -17.06
CA HIS A 176 31.75 -16.61 -15.85
C HIS A 176 30.95 -15.31 -16.08
N LEU A 177 31.07 -14.67 -17.25
CA LEU A 177 30.32 -13.47 -17.65
C LEU A 177 29.03 -13.80 -18.42
N GLY A 178 28.90 -15.02 -18.95
CA GLY A 178 27.69 -15.49 -19.62
C GLY A 178 26.68 -16.17 -18.70
N CYS A 179 25.75 -16.91 -19.30
CA CYS A 179 24.78 -17.74 -18.60
C CYS A 179 25.46 -18.81 -17.73
N GLN A 180 25.00 -18.96 -16.49
CA GLN A 180 25.54 -19.88 -15.49
C GLN A 180 24.59 -21.06 -15.26
N ASN A 181 25.07 -22.09 -14.53
CA ASN A 181 24.24 -23.20 -14.04
C ASN A 181 23.46 -23.93 -15.16
N ASN A 182 24.14 -24.20 -16.28
CA ASN A 182 23.59 -24.86 -17.48
C ASN A 182 22.37 -24.16 -18.10
N ALA A 183 22.21 -22.85 -17.86
CA ALA A 183 21.18 -22.05 -18.51
C ALA A 183 21.42 -21.93 -20.02
N THR A 184 20.33 -21.92 -20.79
CA THR A 184 20.37 -21.78 -22.25
C THR A 184 20.52 -20.31 -22.61
N CYS A 185 21.46 -19.97 -23.48
CA CYS A 185 21.69 -18.61 -23.95
C CYS A 185 20.93 -18.36 -25.26
N SER A 186 20.33 -17.17 -25.39
CA SER A 186 19.75 -16.68 -26.65
C SER A 186 20.15 -15.24 -26.92
N ASN A 187 20.70 -14.97 -28.11
CA ASN A 187 21.02 -13.60 -28.54
C ASN A 187 19.74 -12.80 -28.75
N ASN A 188 19.76 -11.53 -28.38
CA ASN A 188 18.61 -10.64 -28.60
C ASN A 188 18.60 -10.16 -30.06
N GLY A 189 17.49 -10.38 -30.77
CA GLY A 189 17.38 -10.03 -32.19
C GLY A 189 17.24 -8.53 -32.49
N ILE A 190 16.85 -7.71 -31.50
CA ILE A 190 16.50 -6.30 -31.71
C ILE A 190 17.41 -5.37 -30.91
N LEU A 191 17.70 -5.71 -29.65
CA LEU A 191 18.58 -4.90 -28.79
C LEU A 191 19.96 -5.57 -28.68
N PRO A 192 21.03 -4.81 -28.38
CA PRO A 192 22.33 -5.39 -28.09
C PRO A 192 22.29 -6.24 -26.81
N GLY A 193 22.93 -7.41 -26.80
CA GLY A 193 23.01 -8.31 -25.65
C GLY A 193 22.31 -9.66 -25.83
N PHE A 194 22.33 -10.46 -24.76
CA PHE A 194 21.78 -11.81 -24.71
C PHE A 194 20.86 -12.01 -23.50
N THR A 195 20.01 -13.03 -23.57
CA THR A 195 19.17 -13.48 -22.46
C THR A 195 19.51 -14.92 -22.09
N CYS A 196 19.33 -15.25 -20.81
CA CYS A 196 19.53 -16.60 -20.29
C CYS A 196 18.18 -17.19 -19.87
N GLN A 197 17.85 -18.35 -20.42
CA GLN A 197 16.76 -19.17 -19.93
C GLN A 197 17.29 -20.08 -18.82
N CYS A 198 16.88 -19.80 -17.59
CA CYS A 198 17.38 -20.51 -16.42
C CYS A 198 16.82 -21.93 -16.32
N GLN A 199 17.68 -22.86 -15.91
CA GLN A 199 17.25 -24.19 -15.48
C GLN A 199 16.42 -24.08 -14.19
N LYS A 200 15.56 -25.08 -13.95
CA LYS A 200 14.73 -25.15 -12.74
C LYS A 200 15.60 -25.01 -11.48
N GLY A 201 15.23 -24.10 -10.58
CA GLY A 201 15.95 -23.86 -9.33
C GLY A 201 17.08 -22.83 -9.41
N PHE A 202 17.27 -22.14 -10.53
CA PHE A 202 18.17 -21.00 -10.68
C PHE A 202 17.46 -19.75 -11.22
N HIS A 203 17.95 -18.57 -10.85
CA HIS A 203 17.39 -17.27 -11.26
C HIS A 203 18.46 -16.16 -11.30
N GLY A 204 18.05 -14.95 -11.68
CA GLY A 204 18.92 -13.80 -11.96
C GLY A 204 19.24 -13.66 -13.45
N ARG A 205 19.75 -12.48 -13.86
CA ARG A 205 20.00 -12.15 -15.29
C ARG A 205 20.92 -13.12 -16.03
N ARG A 206 21.79 -13.84 -15.31
CA ARG A 206 22.69 -14.86 -15.84
C ARG A 206 22.43 -16.24 -15.23
N CYS A 207 21.32 -16.42 -14.54
CA CYS A 207 20.98 -17.65 -13.81
C CYS A 207 22.04 -18.05 -12.78
N GLN A 208 22.76 -17.06 -12.22
CA GLN A 208 23.88 -17.29 -11.32
C GLN A 208 23.48 -17.62 -9.89
N THR A 209 22.22 -17.35 -9.52
CA THR A 209 21.71 -17.53 -8.16
C THR A 209 20.88 -18.80 -8.08
N LYS A 210 21.16 -19.67 -7.10
CA LYS A 210 20.30 -20.81 -6.78
C LYS A 210 19.08 -20.28 -6.03
N ALA A 211 17.90 -20.53 -6.56
CA ALA A 211 16.67 -20.02 -5.99
C ALA A 211 16.28 -20.76 -4.72
N THR A 212 15.72 -20.01 -3.77
CA THR A 212 15.03 -20.54 -2.58
C THR A 212 13.52 -20.52 -2.79
N SER A 213 12.74 -21.19 -1.92
CA SER A 213 11.29 -21.37 -2.11
C SER A 213 10.48 -20.07 -2.22
N CYS A 214 11.00 -18.90 -1.80
CA CYS A 214 10.30 -17.62 -1.94
C CYS A 214 10.86 -16.68 -3.01
N ASP A 215 12.01 -16.99 -3.62
CA ASP A 215 12.62 -16.16 -4.66
C ASP A 215 11.89 -16.25 -6.02
N TYR A 216 10.98 -17.22 -6.17
CA TYR A 216 10.12 -17.39 -7.35
C TYR A 216 8.71 -16.80 -7.21
N SER A 217 8.35 -16.22 -6.07
CA SER A 217 6.97 -15.85 -5.79
C SER A 217 6.69 -14.36 -6.01
N LEU A 218 6.31 -13.98 -7.22
CA LEU A 218 5.22 -13.01 -7.31
C LEU A 218 3.84 -13.70 -7.19
N ASP A 219 3.75 -15.03 -7.42
CA ASP A 219 2.46 -15.75 -7.50
C ASP A 219 2.30 -17.00 -6.60
N LEU A 220 3.27 -17.39 -5.75
CA LEU A 220 3.12 -18.63 -4.93
C LEU A 220 2.06 -18.49 -3.83
N CYS A 221 1.85 -17.29 -3.31
CA CYS A 221 0.90 -17.04 -2.22
C CYS A 221 -0.40 -16.33 -2.68
N GLY A 222 -0.57 -16.12 -3.99
CA GLY A 222 -1.65 -15.31 -4.57
C GLY A 222 -1.45 -13.79 -4.41
N GLU A 223 -2.37 -12.98 -4.96
CA GLU A 223 -2.25 -11.51 -5.00
C GLU A 223 -2.21 -10.84 -3.61
N HIS A 224 -2.70 -11.51 -2.57
CA HIS A 224 -2.80 -11.01 -1.18
C HIS A 224 -1.89 -11.75 -0.20
N GLY A 225 -0.84 -12.41 -0.72
CA GLY A 225 0.04 -13.24 0.08
C GLY A 225 1.52 -12.90 -0.10
N HIS A 226 2.24 -12.82 1.01
CA HIS A 226 3.69 -12.64 1.05
C HIS A 226 4.39 -13.95 1.40
N CYS A 227 5.28 -14.42 0.53
CA CYS A 227 6.03 -15.64 0.77
C CYS A 227 7.11 -15.43 1.85
N MET A 228 7.16 -16.35 2.82
CA MET A 228 8.20 -16.45 3.83
C MET A 228 8.87 -17.83 3.76
N PRO A 229 10.21 -17.92 3.86
CA PRO A 229 10.91 -19.21 3.93
C PRO A 229 10.39 -20.06 5.09
N GLY A 230 10.15 -21.34 4.84
CA GLY A 230 9.69 -22.30 5.85
C GLY A 230 10.84 -22.92 6.65
N SER A 231 10.51 -23.89 7.51
CA SER A 231 11.45 -24.52 8.44
C SER A 231 12.44 -25.49 7.79
N SER A 232 12.17 -25.96 6.56
CA SER A 232 13.11 -26.72 5.73
C SER A 232 13.53 -25.91 4.50
N SER A 233 14.72 -26.20 3.94
CA SER A 233 15.32 -25.44 2.83
C SER A 233 14.46 -25.33 1.58
N ASP A 234 13.51 -26.27 1.42
CA ASP A 234 12.64 -26.39 0.26
C ASP A 234 11.18 -26.02 0.59
N SER A 235 10.87 -25.62 1.83
CA SER A 235 9.52 -25.22 2.26
C SER A 235 9.31 -23.70 2.27
N TYR A 236 8.08 -23.26 2.10
CA TYR A 236 7.65 -21.88 2.27
C TYR A 236 6.33 -21.80 3.05
N LYS A 237 6.01 -20.60 3.55
CA LYS A 237 4.74 -20.25 4.18
C LYS A 237 4.23 -18.95 3.58
N CYS A 238 2.92 -18.76 3.56
CA CYS A 238 2.31 -17.53 3.10
C CYS A 238 1.83 -16.71 4.30
N LEU A 239 2.33 -15.48 4.40
CA LEU A 239 1.79 -14.46 5.28
C LEU A 239 0.72 -13.69 4.50
N CYS A 240 -0.53 -13.83 4.91
CA CYS A 240 -1.64 -13.18 4.22
C CYS A 240 -1.85 -11.75 4.71
N GLU A 241 -2.28 -10.87 3.80
CA GLU A 241 -2.76 -9.53 4.14
C GLU A 241 -4.00 -9.62 5.07
N PHE A 242 -4.30 -8.52 5.77
CA PHE A 242 -5.45 -8.47 6.67
C PHE A 242 -6.76 -8.77 5.91
N GLY A 243 -7.62 -9.62 6.47
CA GLY A 243 -8.85 -10.08 5.82
C GLY A 243 -8.67 -11.35 4.96
N TYR A 244 -7.46 -11.92 4.91
CA TYR A 244 -7.15 -13.16 4.20
C TYR A 244 -6.54 -14.19 5.15
N LYS A 245 -6.75 -15.47 4.85
CA LYS A 245 -6.16 -16.60 5.58
C LYS A 245 -5.50 -17.58 4.61
N SER A 246 -4.58 -18.42 5.10
CA SER A 246 -4.08 -19.49 4.26
C SER A 246 -5.21 -20.48 3.96
N ASP A 247 -5.23 -21.01 2.75
CA ASP A 247 -6.03 -22.20 2.45
C ASP A 247 -5.53 -23.42 3.24
N ASP A 248 -6.31 -24.51 3.14
CA ASP A 248 -6.04 -25.75 3.86
C ASP A 248 -5.05 -26.67 3.13
N ASP A 249 -4.44 -26.27 1.99
CA ASP A 249 -3.45 -27.08 1.26
C ASP A 249 -2.04 -26.89 1.85
N PRO A 250 -1.51 -27.87 2.60
CA PRO A 250 -0.20 -27.75 3.22
C PRO A 250 0.96 -27.82 2.22
N SER A 251 0.68 -28.26 0.98
CA SER A 251 1.66 -28.51 -0.08
C SER A 251 1.87 -27.27 -0.94
N ASN A 252 0.84 -26.44 -1.08
CA ASN A 252 0.83 -25.21 -1.86
C ASN A 252 -0.15 -24.19 -1.25
N PRO A 253 0.16 -23.62 -0.07
CA PRO A 253 -0.77 -22.74 0.61
C PRO A 253 -0.93 -21.42 -0.15
N THR A 254 -2.17 -21.00 -0.41
CA THR A 254 -2.49 -19.67 -0.97
C THR A 254 -3.30 -18.82 -0.01
N CYS A 255 -3.32 -17.50 -0.20
CA CYS A 255 -4.13 -16.60 0.61
C CYS A 255 -5.53 -16.46 0.03
N ILE A 256 -6.53 -16.95 0.76
CA ILE A 256 -7.95 -16.87 0.41
C ILE A 256 -8.67 -15.87 1.31
N ASP A 257 -9.68 -15.22 0.74
CA ASP A 257 -10.54 -14.27 1.44
C ASP A 257 -11.24 -14.93 2.64
N VAL A 258 -11.24 -14.23 3.78
CA VAL A 258 -11.98 -14.67 4.96
C VAL A 258 -13.44 -14.29 4.76
N ASN A 259 -14.35 -15.26 4.81
CA ASN A 259 -15.77 -14.96 4.78
C ASN A 259 -16.27 -14.55 6.17
N GLU A 260 -16.25 -13.25 6.50
CA GLU A 260 -16.71 -12.79 7.81
C GLU A 260 -18.22 -12.96 8.02
N CYS A 261 -19.01 -13.07 6.93
CA CYS A 261 -20.45 -13.27 7.02
C CYS A 261 -20.86 -14.64 7.56
N ALA A 262 -19.93 -15.60 7.64
CA ALA A 262 -20.18 -16.90 8.28
C ALA A 262 -20.57 -16.76 9.77
N GLU A 263 -20.01 -15.75 10.46
CA GLU A 263 -20.25 -15.47 11.88
C GLU A 263 -21.42 -14.49 12.12
N LYS A 264 -22.14 -14.09 11.07
CA LYS A 264 -23.28 -13.15 11.13
C LYS A 264 -22.98 -11.87 11.92
N PRO A 265 -21.99 -11.07 11.51
CA PRO A 265 -21.53 -9.88 12.24
C PRO A 265 -22.49 -8.67 12.15
N CYS A 266 -23.49 -8.71 11.26
CA CYS A 266 -24.45 -7.63 11.04
C CYS A 266 -25.62 -7.68 12.01
N HIS A 267 -26.25 -6.52 12.24
CA HIS A 267 -27.47 -6.43 13.04
C HIS A 267 -28.56 -7.36 12.45
N PRO A 268 -29.38 -8.03 13.28
CA PRO A 268 -30.50 -8.83 12.79
C PRO A 268 -31.40 -8.04 11.82
N GLY A 269 -31.62 -8.58 10.63
CA GLY A 269 -32.37 -7.91 9.56
C GLY A 269 -31.55 -7.00 8.65
N ALA A 270 -30.27 -6.76 8.95
CA ALA A 270 -29.32 -6.21 7.99
C ALA A 270 -28.57 -7.36 7.28
N GLU A 271 -28.54 -7.34 5.95
CA GLU A 271 -27.89 -8.34 5.12
C GLU A 271 -26.36 -8.17 5.17
N CYS A 272 -25.63 -9.27 5.39
CA CYS A 272 -24.17 -9.27 5.34
C CYS A 272 -23.68 -9.56 3.93
N ILE A 273 -22.73 -8.76 3.45
CA ILE A 273 -22.11 -8.90 2.13
C ILE A 273 -20.61 -9.07 2.34
N ASN A 274 -20.10 -10.25 1.98
CA ASN A 274 -18.68 -10.56 2.01
C ASN A 274 -17.96 -9.85 0.86
N LEU A 275 -16.80 -9.25 1.14
CA LEU A 275 -15.98 -8.52 0.16
C LEU A 275 -14.54 -9.01 0.26
N PRO A 276 -13.72 -8.85 -0.80
CA PRO A 276 -12.29 -9.16 -0.69
C PRO A 276 -11.61 -8.33 0.42
N GLY A 277 -11.09 -9.02 1.44
CA GLY A 277 -10.37 -8.44 2.57
C GLY A 277 -11.25 -7.89 3.70
N GLY A 278 -12.57 -8.15 3.69
CA GLY A 278 -13.48 -7.70 4.73
C GLY A 278 -14.96 -7.85 4.38
N PHE A 279 -15.85 -7.23 5.15
CA PHE A 279 -17.28 -7.31 4.88
C PHE A 279 -17.98 -5.96 5.05
N LYS A 280 -19.21 -5.87 4.53
CA LYS A 280 -20.12 -4.78 4.85
C LYS A 280 -21.52 -5.29 5.18
N CYS A 281 -22.24 -4.54 5.99
CA CYS A 281 -23.66 -4.75 6.23
C CYS A 281 -24.48 -3.82 5.34
N SER A 282 -25.69 -4.25 4.97
CA SER A 282 -26.69 -3.39 4.36
C SER A 282 -27.10 -2.25 5.30
N SER A 283 -27.96 -1.35 4.83
CA SER A 283 -28.63 -0.40 5.71
C SER A 283 -29.40 -1.12 6.81
N CYS A 284 -29.58 -0.43 7.94
CA CYS A 284 -30.46 -0.90 9.02
C CYS A 284 -31.90 -1.11 8.52
N PRO A 285 -32.67 -2.00 9.18
CA PRO A 285 -34.10 -2.12 8.95
C PRO A 285 -34.84 -0.78 9.08
N ILE A 286 -36.01 -0.67 8.45
CA ILE A 286 -36.88 0.52 8.52
C ILE A 286 -37.18 0.85 9.99
N GLY A 287 -37.17 2.14 10.34
CA GLY A 287 -37.35 2.63 11.72
C GLY A 287 -36.06 2.61 12.55
N LEU A 288 -34.96 2.09 12.02
CA LEU A 288 -33.64 2.10 12.65
C LEU A 288 -32.63 2.88 11.80
N GLN A 289 -31.66 3.51 12.45
CA GLN A 289 -30.56 4.23 11.84
C GLN A 289 -29.21 3.66 12.27
N GLY A 290 -28.19 3.76 11.41
CA GLY A 290 -26.85 3.30 11.72
C GLY A 290 -26.11 2.75 10.51
N ASN A 291 -25.07 1.96 10.76
CA ASN A 291 -24.18 1.43 9.72
C ASN A 291 -24.44 -0.05 9.38
N GLY A 292 -25.57 -0.61 9.80
CA GLY A 292 -25.93 -2.02 9.59
C GLY A 292 -25.23 -3.01 10.53
N ILE A 293 -24.11 -2.62 11.15
CA ILE A 293 -23.47 -3.37 12.26
C ILE A 293 -24.12 -2.94 13.58
N ASN A 294 -24.16 -1.63 13.83
CA ASN A 294 -24.86 -1.04 14.95
C ASN A 294 -26.06 -0.27 14.40
N CYS A 295 -27.24 -0.74 14.77
CA CYS A 295 -28.50 -0.08 14.45
C CYS A 295 -29.13 0.44 15.74
N PHE A 296 -29.65 1.65 15.66
CA PHE A 296 -30.25 2.38 16.76
C PHE A 296 -31.64 2.82 16.36
N ASP A 297 -32.50 2.88 17.34
CA ASP A 297 -33.87 3.34 17.17
C ASP A 297 -33.93 4.79 16.66
N ILE A 298 -34.85 5.06 15.75
CA ILE A 298 -35.20 6.42 15.35
C ILE A 298 -36.37 6.84 16.25
N ASP A 299 -36.16 7.85 17.10
CA ASP A 299 -37.26 8.37 17.92
C ASP A 299 -38.20 9.24 17.08
N GLU A 300 -39.25 8.63 16.53
CA GLU A 300 -40.23 9.34 15.71
C GLU A 300 -41.15 10.27 16.53
N CYS A 301 -41.10 10.20 17.86
CA CYS A 301 -41.86 11.06 18.76
C CYS A 301 -41.12 12.35 19.13
N ARG A 302 -39.82 12.46 18.83
CA ARG A 302 -39.01 13.65 19.14
C ARG A 302 -39.36 14.86 18.27
N GLU A 303 -39.69 14.62 17.00
CA GLU A 303 -40.05 15.65 16.03
C GLU A 303 -41.53 15.51 15.65
N GLU A 304 -42.33 16.58 15.78
CA GLU A 304 -43.78 16.53 15.51
C GLU A 304 -44.14 16.21 14.04
N MET A 305 -43.17 16.21 13.13
CA MET A 305 -43.35 15.85 11.72
C MET A 305 -42.93 14.42 11.38
N SER A 306 -42.36 13.68 12.35
CA SER A 306 -41.83 12.33 12.14
C SER A 306 -42.84 11.22 12.43
N ASN A 307 -43.99 11.56 13.02
CA ASN A 307 -45.09 10.64 13.30
C ASN A 307 -46.41 11.13 12.70
N ASP A 308 -47.37 10.21 12.58
CA ASP A 308 -48.72 10.45 12.07
C ASP A 308 -49.79 10.43 13.17
N CYS A 309 -49.40 10.61 14.44
CA CYS A 309 -50.36 10.68 15.54
C CYS A 309 -51.24 11.93 15.44
N SER A 310 -52.48 11.82 15.95
CA SER A 310 -53.44 12.90 15.86
C SER A 310 -52.92 14.16 16.54
N LYS A 311 -52.89 15.27 15.80
CA LYS A 311 -52.50 16.60 16.31
C LYS A 311 -53.69 17.38 16.85
N ASN A 312 -54.89 17.03 16.39
CA ASN A 312 -56.13 17.68 16.79
C ASN A 312 -57.28 16.65 16.77
N PRO A 313 -57.67 16.10 17.94
CA PRO A 313 -57.12 16.34 19.27
C PRO A 313 -55.68 15.79 19.41
N LYS A 314 -54.86 16.40 20.28
CA LYS A 314 -53.48 15.94 20.50
C LYS A 314 -53.46 14.58 21.21
N VAL A 315 -52.79 13.61 20.61
CA VAL A 315 -52.56 12.27 21.16
C VAL A 315 -51.10 12.10 21.60
N GLN A 316 -50.85 11.30 22.63
CA GLN A 316 -49.49 10.97 23.08
C GLN A 316 -48.80 10.05 22.07
N CYS A 317 -47.60 10.39 21.62
CA CYS A 317 -46.75 9.50 20.84
C CYS A 317 -45.86 8.68 21.77
N LEU A 318 -45.75 7.38 21.53
CA LEU A 318 -44.95 6.45 22.30
C LEU A 318 -43.95 5.73 21.38
N ASN A 319 -42.68 6.06 21.54
CA ASN A 319 -41.60 5.52 20.74
C ASN A 319 -41.33 4.04 21.08
N THR A 320 -41.04 3.21 20.08
CA THR A 320 -40.80 1.77 20.23
C THR A 320 -39.65 1.32 19.34
N TRP A 321 -39.04 0.17 19.61
CA TRP A 321 -37.90 -0.26 18.80
C TRP A 321 -38.30 -0.55 17.34
N GLY A 322 -37.76 0.25 16.40
CA GLY A 322 -38.02 0.19 14.96
C GLY A 322 -39.35 0.81 14.53
N SER A 323 -40.07 1.50 15.41
CA SER A 323 -41.36 2.13 15.09
C SER A 323 -41.89 3.03 16.22
N TYR A 324 -43.12 3.51 16.09
CA TYR A 324 -43.83 4.20 17.16
C TYR A 324 -45.29 3.76 17.20
N HIS A 325 -45.96 4.03 18.32
CA HIS A 325 -47.40 3.90 18.43
C HIS A 325 -48.04 5.16 19.00
N CYS A 326 -49.25 5.46 18.52
CA CYS A 326 -50.06 6.54 19.06
C CYS A 326 -50.88 6.00 20.23
N GLY A 327 -50.94 6.78 21.31
CA GLY A 327 -51.80 6.51 22.45
C GLY A 327 -53.28 6.57 22.10
N PRO A 328 -54.17 6.23 23.05
CA PRO A 328 -55.62 6.30 22.83
C PRO A 328 -56.08 7.75 22.58
N CYS A 329 -57.18 7.89 21.83
CA CYS A 329 -57.83 9.20 21.66
C CYS A 329 -58.29 9.77 23.03
N PRO A 330 -58.23 11.09 23.24
CA PRO A 330 -58.73 11.71 24.47
C PRO A 330 -60.24 11.51 24.66
N ALA A 331 -60.72 11.69 25.89
CA ALA A 331 -62.15 11.57 26.22
C ALA A 331 -63.04 12.43 25.29
N GLY A 332 -64.16 11.87 24.83
CA GLY A 332 -65.03 12.48 23.81
C GLY A 332 -64.59 12.26 22.36
N TRP A 333 -63.54 11.47 22.12
CA TRP A 333 -63.07 11.12 20.79
C TRP A 333 -62.82 9.60 20.68
N GLU A 334 -63.15 9.04 19.52
CA GLU A 334 -62.97 7.62 19.20
C GLU A 334 -62.07 7.48 17.97
N GLY A 335 -61.29 6.39 17.94
CA GLY A 335 -60.36 6.12 16.85
C GLY A 335 -59.10 5.37 17.30
N ASP A 336 -58.10 5.31 16.43
CA ASP A 336 -56.86 4.54 16.60
C ASP A 336 -55.67 5.38 17.09
N GLY A 337 -55.91 6.62 17.51
CA GLY A 337 -54.88 7.56 17.96
C GLY A 337 -54.15 8.30 16.83
N LYS A 338 -54.21 7.81 15.59
CA LYS A 338 -53.78 8.54 14.39
C LYS A 338 -54.93 9.39 13.85
N VAL A 339 -56.09 8.76 13.73
CA VAL A 339 -57.35 9.42 13.40
C VAL A 339 -58.25 9.36 14.62
N CYS A 340 -58.62 10.53 15.13
CA CYS A 340 -59.59 10.66 16.22
C CYS A 340 -60.78 11.46 15.69
N THR A 341 -61.97 10.89 15.78
CA THR A 341 -63.24 11.56 15.44
C THR A 341 -64.02 11.83 16.71
N LYS A 342 -64.67 12.99 16.79
CA LYS A 342 -65.47 13.36 17.97
C LYS A 342 -66.58 12.33 18.13
N SER A 343 -66.57 11.60 19.24
CA SER A 343 -67.60 10.62 19.56
C SER A 343 -68.91 11.36 19.76
N GLN A 344 -70.00 10.88 19.17
CA GLN A 344 -71.34 11.39 19.50
C GLN A 344 -71.76 10.80 20.85
N GLU A 345 -71.28 11.42 21.93
CA GLU A 345 -71.64 11.02 23.29
C GLU A 345 -73.09 11.38 23.59
N THR A 346 -73.80 10.43 24.21
CA THR A 346 -75.15 10.64 24.76
C THR A 346 -75.13 10.42 26.27
N CYS A 347 -76.01 11.07 27.03
CA CYS A 347 -76.13 10.79 28.46
C CYS A 347 -76.61 9.34 28.76
N ASP A 348 -77.13 8.61 27.77
CA ASP A 348 -77.56 7.21 27.92
C ASP A 348 -76.37 6.25 28.11
N ASP A 349 -75.18 6.63 27.62
CA ASP A 349 -73.94 5.85 27.77
C ASP A 349 -73.27 6.05 29.15
N ASN A 350 -73.92 6.79 30.05
CA ASN A 350 -73.44 7.18 31.37
C ASN A 350 -71.97 7.68 31.39
N PRO A 351 -71.62 8.70 30.57
CA PRO A 351 -70.24 9.16 30.37
C PRO A 351 -69.65 9.96 31.55
N CYS A 352 -70.47 10.28 32.55
CA CYS A 352 -70.07 11.05 33.72
C CYS A 352 -69.61 10.14 34.87
N HIS A 353 -68.69 10.64 35.70
CA HIS A 353 -68.29 10.00 36.95
C HIS A 353 -69.55 9.69 37.80
N PRO A 354 -69.61 8.58 38.57
CA PRO A 354 -70.80 8.20 39.34
C PRO A 354 -71.29 9.22 40.39
N LYS A 355 -70.49 10.26 40.66
CA LYS A 355 -70.78 11.41 41.53
C LYS A 355 -70.96 12.73 40.77
N ALA A 356 -71.26 12.64 39.47
CA ALA A 356 -71.58 13.77 38.61
C ALA A 356 -72.94 13.58 37.95
N THR A 357 -73.64 14.69 37.73
CA THR A 357 -74.89 14.73 36.98
C THR A 357 -74.61 15.05 35.51
N CYS A 358 -75.18 14.25 34.60
CA CYS A 358 -75.08 14.44 33.15
C CYS A 358 -76.20 15.35 32.62
N THR A 359 -75.85 16.33 31.80
CA THR A 359 -76.79 17.18 31.06
C THR A 359 -76.40 17.29 29.59
N GLN A 360 -77.35 17.16 28.66
CA GLN A 360 -77.10 17.22 27.22
C GLN A 360 -77.61 18.53 26.63
N ASN A 361 -76.72 19.45 26.19
CA ASN A 361 -77.10 20.62 25.37
C ASN A 361 -75.91 21.38 24.75
N PRO A 362 -75.69 21.39 23.42
CA PRO A 362 -75.85 20.32 22.42
C PRO A 362 -74.84 19.17 22.60
N ASP A 363 -73.77 19.37 23.39
CA ASP A 363 -72.80 18.36 23.82
C ASP A 363 -73.12 17.85 25.25
N VAL A 364 -72.51 16.74 25.67
CA VAL A 364 -72.62 16.19 27.02
C VAL A 364 -71.78 17.00 28.02
N GLN A 365 -72.40 17.50 29.09
CA GLN A 365 -71.76 18.16 30.22
C GLN A 365 -71.98 17.38 31.51
N CYS A 366 -70.91 17.18 32.29
CA CYS A 366 -70.94 16.52 33.58
C CYS A 366 -70.65 17.56 34.67
N SER A 367 -71.41 17.53 35.77
CA SER A 367 -71.22 18.44 36.90
C SER A 367 -71.18 17.66 38.20
N CYS A 368 -70.12 17.82 39.00
CA CYS A 368 -69.97 17.09 40.26
C CYS A 368 -71.04 17.48 41.27
N GLU A 369 -71.48 16.50 42.05
CA GLU A 369 -72.37 16.70 43.20
C GLU A 369 -71.68 17.53 44.31
N GLU A 370 -72.47 18.17 45.17
CA GLU A 370 -72.01 19.10 46.20
C GLU A 370 -70.96 18.45 47.15
N GLY A 371 -69.81 19.11 47.33
CA GLY A 371 -68.69 18.62 48.15
C GLY A 371 -67.62 17.82 47.38
N TYR A 372 -67.75 17.70 46.07
CA TYR A 372 -66.75 17.14 45.16
C TYR A 372 -66.35 18.16 44.10
N GLU A 373 -65.07 18.15 43.71
CA GLU A 373 -64.51 19.03 42.68
C GLU A 373 -63.90 18.18 41.55
N GLY A 374 -64.02 18.68 40.32
CA GLY A 374 -63.50 18.03 39.12
C GLY A 374 -64.36 18.31 37.88
N ASP A 375 -63.98 17.72 36.75
CA ASP A 375 -64.65 17.88 35.45
C ASP A 375 -65.85 16.93 35.24
N GLY A 376 -66.12 16.07 36.24
CA GLY A 376 -67.23 15.14 36.24
C GLY A 376 -67.09 13.97 35.27
N ARG A 377 -65.92 13.71 34.69
CA ARG A 377 -65.71 12.64 33.66
C ARG A 377 -64.65 11.61 34.09
N GLY A 378 -64.84 10.36 33.66
CA GLY A 378 -63.91 9.27 33.98
C GLY A 378 -63.91 8.86 35.47
N PRO A 379 -63.06 7.91 35.90
CA PRO A 379 -63.06 7.33 37.25
C PRO A 379 -62.55 8.27 38.36
N ASP A 380 -61.88 9.36 37.99
CA ASP A 380 -61.35 10.39 38.90
C ASP A 380 -62.05 11.75 38.74
N GLY A 381 -63.13 11.81 37.96
CA GLY A 381 -63.77 13.05 37.52
C GLY A 381 -64.42 13.89 38.62
N CYS A 382 -64.73 13.30 39.77
CA CYS A 382 -65.16 14.04 40.96
C CYS A 382 -64.39 13.55 42.19
N LYS A 383 -63.53 14.41 42.72
CA LYS A 383 -62.74 14.12 43.93
C LYS A 383 -63.32 14.87 45.10
N LYS A 384 -63.41 14.19 46.24
CA LYS A 384 -63.85 14.82 47.48
C LYS A 384 -62.80 15.84 47.90
N VAL A 385 -63.22 17.07 48.18
CA VAL A 385 -62.31 18.12 48.63
C VAL A 385 -61.76 17.73 50.00
N VAL A 386 -60.48 17.36 50.03
CA VAL A 386 -59.70 17.11 51.25
C VAL A 386 -58.47 18.00 51.14
N SER A 387 -58.28 18.87 52.13
CA SER A 387 -57.14 19.79 52.20
C SER A 387 -55.81 19.03 52.27
N ASP A 388 -54.88 19.49 51.44
CA ASP A 388 -53.47 19.13 51.19
C ASP A 388 -52.71 18.27 52.22
N GLU A 389 -51.98 17.24 51.74
CA GLU A 389 -50.52 17.09 51.92
C GLU A 389 -49.96 15.78 51.26
N GLU A 390 -48.86 15.93 50.52
CA GLU A 390 -47.82 14.94 50.11
C GLU A 390 -48.11 13.82 49.08
N LYS A 391 -47.48 13.91 47.89
CA LYS A 391 -46.37 13.00 47.47
C LYS A 391 -45.79 13.29 46.07
N SER A 392 -44.46 13.19 45.98
CA SER A 392 -43.57 13.54 44.87
C SER A 392 -43.03 12.30 44.13
N CYS A 393 -43.13 12.30 42.80
CA CYS A 393 -42.08 11.86 41.86
C CYS A 393 -42.02 13.02 40.85
N ASP A 394 -41.04 13.92 40.99
CA ASP A 394 -40.82 14.95 39.98
C ASP A 394 -40.36 14.28 38.69
N VAL A 395 -41.17 14.36 37.64
CA VAL A 395 -41.10 13.53 36.43
C VAL A 395 -39.89 13.90 35.56
N ASP A 396 -39.26 15.05 35.82
CA ASP A 396 -38.12 15.57 35.04
C ASP A 396 -36.75 14.98 35.41
N GLY A 397 -36.69 14.08 36.39
CA GLY A 397 -35.44 13.44 36.81
C GLY A 397 -34.90 12.40 35.83
N CYS A 398 -35.73 11.49 35.31
CA CYS A 398 -35.25 10.31 34.58
C CYS A 398 -35.12 10.56 33.07
N ARG A 399 -33.89 10.48 32.55
CA ARG A 399 -33.56 10.69 31.13
C ARG A 399 -33.63 9.39 30.33
N ASN A 400 -33.60 9.48 29.00
CA ASN A 400 -33.50 8.34 28.08
C ASN A 400 -34.55 7.22 28.33
N GLY A 401 -35.79 7.59 28.69
CA GLY A 401 -36.90 6.65 28.91
C GLY A 401 -36.91 5.94 30.27
N GLY A 402 -36.11 6.39 31.25
CA GLY A 402 -36.12 5.84 32.60
C GLY A 402 -37.44 6.02 33.35
N THR A 403 -37.87 4.98 34.08
CA THR A 403 -39.10 5.01 34.88
C THR A 403 -38.80 5.40 36.32
N CYS A 404 -39.39 6.49 36.85
CA CYS A 404 -39.28 6.89 38.26
C CYS A 404 -39.90 5.80 39.15
N VAL A 405 -39.14 5.28 40.10
CA VAL A 405 -39.62 4.36 41.13
C VAL A 405 -39.25 4.87 42.51
N ILE A 406 -40.25 4.96 43.40
CA ILE A 406 -40.08 5.38 44.80
C ILE A 406 -39.63 4.16 45.60
N LYS A 407 -38.48 4.23 46.28
CA LYS A 407 -38.04 3.14 47.16
C LYS A 407 -38.76 3.26 48.50
N ALA A 408 -39.46 2.19 48.87
CA ALA A 408 -40.35 2.14 50.04
C ALA A 408 -39.66 2.27 51.41
N SER A 409 -38.32 2.32 51.48
CA SER A 409 -37.58 2.38 52.76
C SER A 409 -37.24 3.80 53.23
N ASP A 410 -37.00 4.76 52.32
CA ASP A 410 -36.39 6.05 52.70
C ASP A 410 -36.93 7.24 51.89
N GLU A 411 -38.09 7.11 51.23
CA GLU A 411 -38.74 8.17 50.43
C GLU A 411 -37.85 8.80 49.33
N THR A 412 -36.77 8.11 48.93
CA THR A 412 -35.89 8.53 47.85
C THR A 412 -36.37 7.97 46.51
N SER A 413 -36.53 8.85 45.52
CA SER A 413 -36.85 8.50 44.14
C SER A 413 -35.59 7.99 43.41
N SER A 414 -35.74 6.92 42.63
CA SER A 414 -34.66 6.40 41.79
C SER A 414 -35.19 6.02 40.41
N CYS A 415 -34.37 6.18 39.37
CA CYS A 415 -34.78 5.83 38.01
C CYS A 415 -34.47 4.37 37.70
N LYS A 416 -35.46 3.62 37.21
CA LYS A 416 -35.26 2.32 36.58
C LYS A 416 -34.92 2.54 35.11
N CYS A 417 -33.69 2.26 34.71
CA CYS A 417 -33.22 2.54 33.36
C CYS A 417 -33.64 1.48 32.34
N PRO A 418 -33.98 1.88 31.09
CA PRO A 418 -34.20 0.95 29.99
C PRO A 418 -32.91 0.25 29.57
N TYR A 419 -33.04 -0.83 28.80
CA TYR A 419 -31.90 -1.57 28.28
C TYR A 419 -30.96 -0.66 27.48
N GLY A 420 -29.67 -0.63 27.85
CA GLY A 420 -28.64 0.19 27.23
C GLY A 420 -28.30 1.48 27.98
N TYR A 421 -28.98 1.80 29.07
CA TYR A 421 -28.71 3.01 29.86
C TYR A 421 -28.42 2.70 31.34
N LYS A 422 -27.57 3.52 31.96
CA LYS A 422 -27.17 3.46 33.36
C LYS A 422 -27.02 4.86 33.96
N GLY A 423 -26.87 4.93 35.27
CA GLY A 423 -26.78 6.18 36.02
C GLY A 423 -27.98 6.37 36.94
N THR A 424 -27.91 7.38 37.80
CA THR A 424 -28.96 7.65 38.80
C THR A 424 -30.23 8.22 38.18
N HIS A 425 -30.07 8.85 37.01
CA HIS A 425 -31.10 9.49 36.20
C HIS A 425 -31.11 8.91 34.78
N CYS A 426 -30.52 7.73 34.56
CA CYS A 426 -30.38 7.08 33.25
C CYS A 426 -29.70 7.94 32.18
N GLU A 427 -28.79 8.80 32.63
CA GLU A 427 -28.12 9.82 31.83
C GLU A 427 -26.97 9.28 30.97
N ASN A 428 -26.44 8.08 31.27
CA ASN A 428 -25.30 7.50 30.59
C ASN A 428 -25.69 6.26 29.80
N TYR A 429 -25.07 6.06 28.64
CA TYR A 429 -25.19 4.83 27.87
C TYR A 429 -24.29 3.73 28.46
N ASP A 430 -24.81 2.52 28.66
CA ASP A 430 -24.02 1.40 29.16
C ASP A 430 -23.26 0.72 28.02
N VAL A 431 -22.05 1.21 27.76
CA VAL A 431 -21.12 0.70 26.74
C VAL A 431 -20.66 -0.74 26.97
N CYS A 432 -20.97 -1.35 28.12
CA CYS A 432 -20.62 -2.72 28.48
C CYS A 432 -21.81 -3.69 28.54
N ILE A 433 -22.98 -3.28 28.04
CA ILE A 433 -24.18 -4.12 28.10
C ILE A 433 -24.01 -5.43 27.31
N GLY A 434 -24.44 -6.54 27.89
CA GLY A 434 -24.31 -7.87 27.28
C GLY A 434 -22.88 -8.45 27.25
N ASN A 435 -21.94 -7.83 27.97
CA ASN A 435 -20.50 -8.14 27.93
C ASN A 435 -19.95 -8.29 26.50
N PRO A 436 -19.76 -7.17 25.78
CA PRO A 436 -19.33 -7.18 24.38
C PRO A 436 -17.90 -7.73 24.16
N CYS A 437 -17.17 -8.04 25.23
CA CYS A 437 -15.86 -8.69 25.21
C CYS A 437 -15.95 -10.23 25.13
N GLY A 438 -17.16 -10.78 24.98
CA GLY A 438 -17.41 -12.22 24.95
C GLY A 438 -17.14 -12.90 26.29
N GLU A 439 -17.13 -14.24 26.31
CA GLU A 439 -16.87 -15.02 27.54
C GLU A 439 -15.40 -14.93 28.01
N ASN A 440 -14.50 -14.51 27.12
CA ASN A 440 -13.05 -14.52 27.34
C ASN A 440 -12.48 -13.16 27.79
N GLY A 441 -13.34 -12.21 28.14
CA GLY A 441 -12.93 -10.90 28.63
C GLY A 441 -14.00 -10.20 29.44
N LYS A 442 -13.55 -9.28 30.28
CA LYS A 442 -14.43 -8.42 31.07
C LYS A 442 -14.46 -7.03 30.45
N CYS A 443 -15.66 -6.54 30.15
CA CYS A 443 -15.82 -5.15 29.74
C CYS A 443 -15.62 -4.19 30.92
N ILE A 444 -14.79 -3.18 30.70
CA ILE A 444 -14.59 -2.04 31.61
C ILE A 444 -14.82 -0.73 30.85
N GLU A 445 -15.32 0.26 31.56
CA GLU A 445 -15.51 1.60 31.02
C GLU A 445 -14.25 2.44 31.24
N PHE A 446 -13.73 3.06 30.17
CA PHE A 446 -12.57 3.92 30.22
C PHE A 446 -12.82 5.19 29.38
N ASN A 447 -12.92 6.34 30.04
CA ASN A 447 -13.23 7.65 29.43
C ASN A 447 -14.52 7.66 28.56
N GLY A 448 -15.59 6.99 29.00
CA GLY A 448 -16.86 6.91 28.26
C GLY A 448 -16.83 6.01 27.03
N LEU A 449 -15.72 5.28 26.80
CA LEU A 449 -15.59 4.27 25.77
C LEU A 449 -15.47 2.88 26.41
N ARG A 450 -15.84 1.84 25.66
CA ARG A 450 -15.63 0.45 26.08
C ARG A 450 -14.16 0.06 25.92
N LYS A 451 -13.62 -0.63 26.93
CA LYS A 451 -12.32 -1.30 26.88
C LYS A 451 -12.49 -2.72 27.43
N CYS A 452 -11.93 -3.71 26.75
CA CYS A 452 -11.97 -5.10 27.19
C CYS A 452 -10.68 -5.48 27.92
N GLU A 453 -10.81 -5.98 29.15
CA GLU A 453 -9.73 -6.67 29.85
C GLU A 453 -9.85 -8.16 29.55
N CYS A 454 -8.94 -8.67 28.73
CA CYS A 454 -8.97 -10.06 28.31
C CYS A 454 -8.41 -10.99 29.38
N ASN A 455 -9.02 -12.17 29.49
CA ASN A 455 -8.50 -13.25 30.33
C ASN A 455 -7.10 -13.67 29.83
N PRO A 456 -6.24 -14.21 30.71
CA PRO A 456 -4.91 -14.67 30.31
C PRO A 456 -4.95 -15.64 29.13
N GLY A 457 -4.13 -15.38 28.11
CA GLY A 457 -4.12 -16.15 26.87
C GLY A 457 -5.15 -15.71 25.84
N TYR A 458 -5.84 -14.58 26.04
CA TYR A 458 -6.72 -13.97 25.04
C TYR A 458 -6.34 -12.50 24.81
N TYR A 459 -6.51 -12.02 23.58
CA TYR A 459 -6.21 -10.64 23.19
C TYR A 459 -7.10 -10.16 22.03
N GLY A 460 -7.01 -8.87 21.73
CA GLY A 460 -7.83 -8.22 20.72
C GLY A 460 -8.85 -7.25 21.34
N ILE A 461 -9.53 -6.50 20.47
CA ILE A 461 -10.44 -5.42 20.89
C ILE A 461 -11.68 -5.90 21.66
N ILE A 462 -12.05 -7.18 21.50
CA ILE A 462 -13.14 -7.86 22.20
C ILE A 462 -12.70 -9.24 22.71
N CYS A 463 -11.41 -9.44 22.95
CA CYS A 463 -10.85 -10.71 23.46
C CYS A 463 -11.15 -11.94 22.59
N GLN A 464 -11.27 -11.72 21.28
CA GLN A 464 -11.64 -12.74 20.31
C GLN A 464 -10.49 -13.68 19.90
N ASN A 465 -9.24 -13.28 20.13
CA ASN A 465 -8.08 -14.08 19.71
C ASN A 465 -7.51 -14.83 20.91
N GLN A 466 -7.25 -16.12 20.74
CA GLN A 466 -6.54 -16.95 21.72
C GLN A 466 -5.05 -16.97 21.37
N GLU A 467 -4.18 -16.69 22.34
CA GLU A 467 -2.73 -16.84 22.18
C GLU A 467 -2.39 -18.33 22.06
N ASP A 468 -1.76 -18.70 20.95
CA ASP A 468 -1.16 -20.01 20.80
C ASP A 468 -0.08 -20.19 21.89
N SER A 469 -0.22 -21.25 22.68
CA SER A 469 0.70 -21.65 23.77
C SER A 469 2.16 -21.94 23.35
N LYS A 470 2.57 -21.54 22.14
CA LYS A 470 3.95 -21.55 21.63
C LYS A 470 4.66 -20.19 21.68
N PHE A 471 3.98 -19.09 22.00
CA PHE A 471 4.57 -17.75 22.08
C PHE A 471 4.53 -17.15 23.49
N PHE A 472 4.98 -17.92 24.48
CA PHE A 472 5.30 -17.38 25.81
C PHE A 472 6.72 -16.81 25.79
N CYS A 473 6.92 -15.62 25.21
CA CYS A 473 8.15 -14.84 25.43
C CYS A 473 7.85 -13.33 25.44
N GLU A 474 7.97 -12.79 26.66
CA GLU A 474 8.43 -11.43 27.00
C GLU A 474 7.57 -10.25 26.54
N ARG A 475 6.43 -10.03 27.22
CA ARG A 475 5.81 -8.70 27.35
C ARG A 475 5.74 -8.17 28.78
N ASN A 476 6.72 -8.55 29.60
CA ASN A 476 7.05 -7.88 30.85
C ASN A 476 8.51 -7.45 30.79
N ILE A 477 8.79 -6.29 30.19
CA ILE A 477 9.87 -5.34 30.49
C ILE A 477 9.69 -4.15 29.52
N PHE A 478 9.52 -2.97 30.15
CA PHE A 478 9.26 -1.60 29.65
C PHE A 478 7.82 -1.16 29.42
#